data_AF-A0A963RZK7-F1
#
_entry.id   AF-A0A963RZK7-F1
#
_cell.length_a   1.000
_cell.length_b   1.000
_cell.length_c   1.000
_cell.angle_alpha   90.00
_cell.angle_beta   90.00
_cell.angle_gamma   90.00
#
_symmetry.space_group_name_H-M   'P 1'
#
loop_
_entity.id
_entity.type
_entity.pdbx_description
1 polymer ?
#
loop_
_entity_poly.entity_id
_entity_poly.type
_entity_poly.pdbx_seq_one_letter_code
_entity_poly.pdbx_strand_id
1 'polypeptide(L)' 'MNNSQTNRSNGNCGRTYAGQGYEVTYFARKHGLTRQQARDIIRKVGHDRSKLNEAAIRLKG' A
#
# COMPACT_ATOMS: atom_id res chain seq x y z
N MET A 1 -17.92 6.05 13.28
CA MET A 1 -16.65 5.40 12.91
C MET A 1 -15.85 6.35 12.02
N ASN A 2 -14.70 6.85 12.50
CA ASN A 2 -13.82 7.83 11.82
C ASN A 2 -13.01 7.09 10.72
N ASN A 3 -12.63 7.63 9.55
CA ASN A 3 -12.14 8.96 9.20
C ASN A 3 -12.20 9.12 7.66
N SER A 4 -12.83 10.20 7.18
CA SER A 4 -12.85 10.60 5.77
C SER A 4 -11.48 11.17 5.35
N GLN A 5 -10.70 10.41 4.58
CA GLN A 5 -9.56 10.95 3.83
C GLN A 5 -9.93 11.14 2.36
N THR A 6 -10.80 12.11 2.12
CA THR A 6 -10.99 12.71 0.79
C THR A 6 -10.08 13.94 0.72
N ASN A 7 -8.91 13.82 0.09
CA ASN A 7 -8.22 15.00 -0.42
C ASN A 7 -7.90 14.80 -1.90
N ARG A 8 -8.78 15.33 -2.75
CA ARG A 8 -8.54 15.53 -4.17
C ARG A 8 -7.60 16.73 -4.31
N SER A 9 -6.35 16.50 -4.68
CA SER A 9 -5.48 17.57 -5.17
C SER A 9 -4.41 16.98 -6.08
N ASN A 10 -4.53 17.33 -7.36
CA ASN A 10 -3.50 17.16 -8.39
C ASN A 10 -2.18 17.79 -7.91
N GLY A 11 -1.06 17.09 -8.13
CA GLY A 11 0.28 17.71 -8.12
C GLY A 11 0.99 17.78 -6.76
N ASN A 12 1.27 16.64 -6.11
CA ASN A 12 2.49 16.47 -5.31
C ASN A 12 2.78 15.00 -5.00
N CYS A 13 3.28 14.24 -5.97
CA CYS A 13 3.73 12.85 -5.75
C CYS A 13 5.02 12.72 -4.93
N GLY A 14 5.48 13.78 -4.25
CA GLY A 14 6.70 13.81 -3.44
C GLY A 14 6.49 13.79 -1.93
N ARG A 15 5.25 13.81 -1.42
CA ARG A 15 5.00 14.05 0.00
C ARG A 15 4.70 12.76 0.77
N THR A 16 5.76 12.03 1.09
CA THR A 16 5.99 11.52 2.45
C THR A 16 4.86 10.71 3.13
N TYR A 17 4.08 9.94 2.36
CA TYR A 17 2.97 9.13 2.89
C TYR A 17 2.83 7.80 2.14
N ALA A 18 3.95 7.19 1.74
CA ALA A 18 3.98 5.79 1.32
C ALA A 18 3.72 4.90 2.55
N GLY A 19 2.47 4.83 3.00
CA GLY A 19 1.91 4.00 4.08
C GLY A 19 2.90 3.61 5.16
N GLN A 20 2.97 4.41 6.24
CA GLN A 20 3.63 4.14 7.54
C GLN A 20 4.59 2.95 7.45
N GLY A 21 5.92 3.10 7.35
CA GLY A 21 6.84 1.98 7.01
C GLY A 21 6.60 0.63 7.71
N TYR A 22 5.92 0.64 8.86
CA TYR A 22 5.17 -0.48 9.43
C TYR A 22 4.29 -1.29 8.45
N GLU A 23 3.34 -0.69 7.73
CA GLU A 23 2.42 -1.36 6.78
C GLU A 23 3.17 -1.96 5.59
N VAL A 24 4.19 -1.28 5.04
CA VAL A 24 5.06 -1.86 4.00
C VAL A 24 5.79 -3.09 4.52
N THR A 25 6.36 -3.00 5.73
CA THR A 25 7.13 -4.10 6.32
C THR A 25 6.22 -5.27 6.72
N TYR A 26 5.06 -4.98 7.27
CA TYR A 26 4.05 -5.97 7.63
C TYR A 26 3.50 -6.68 6.38
N PHE A 27 3.16 -5.94 5.34
CA PHE A 27 2.67 -6.49 4.07
C PHE A 27 3.73 -7.35 3.37
N ALA A 28 4.98 -6.88 3.34
CA ALA A 28 6.13 -7.64 2.85
C ALA A 28 6.27 -8.98 3.58
N ARG A 29 6.29 -8.96 4.93
CA ARG A 29 6.42 -10.17 5.76
C ARG A 29 5.23 -11.12 5.59
N LYS A 30 4.02 -10.59 5.59
CA LYS A 30 2.77 -11.38 5.47
C LYS A 30 2.71 -12.15 4.15
N HIS A 31 3.17 -11.53 3.06
CA HIS A 31 3.08 -12.10 1.72
C HIS A 31 4.40 -12.67 1.18
N GLY A 32 5.49 -12.60 1.94
CA GLY A 32 6.82 -13.04 1.50
C GLY A 32 7.41 -12.18 0.37
N LEU A 33 7.02 -10.91 0.30
CA LEU A 33 7.46 -9.97 -0.72
C LEU A 33 8.67 -9.15 -0.25
N THR A 34 9.44 -8.62 -1.20
CA THR A 34 10.43 -7.59 -0.86
C THR A 34 9.73 -6.28 -0.44
N ARG A 35 10.41 -5.48 0.38
CA ARG A 35 9.92 -4.13 0.77
C ARG A 35 9.63 -3.24 -0.45
N GLN A 36 10.33 -3.46 -1.56
CA GLN A 36 10.12 -2.71 -2.80
C GLN A 36 8.84 -3.15 -3.51
N GLN A 37 8.63 -4.46 -3.69
CA GLN A 37 7.39 -5.01 -4.24
C GLN A 37 6.16 -4.61 -3.39
N ALA A 38 6.26 -4.70 -2.06
CA ALA A 38 5.21 -4.27 -1.15
C ALA A 38 4.84 -2.80 -1.37
N ARG A 39 5.85 -1.93 -1.44
CA ARG A 39 5.67 -0.49 -1.66
C ARG A 39 5.11 -0.16 -3.05
N ASP A 40 5.44 -0.96 -4.07
CA ASP A 40 4.89 -0.79 -5.42
C ASP A 40 3.41 -1.20 -5.48
N ILE A 41 3.04 -2.29 -4.81
CA ILE A 41 1.65 -2.73 -4.70
C ILE A 41 0.83 -1.69 -3.91
N ILE A 42 1.35 -1.20 -2.79
CA ILE A 42 0.72 -0.15 -1.99
C ILE A 42 0.57 1.16 -2.78
N ARG A 43 1.55 1.53 -3.60
CA ARG A 43 1.44 2.70 -4.48
C ARG A 43 0.42 2.51 -5.60
N LYS A 44 0.36 1.32 -6.21
CA LYS A 44 -0.57 1.02 -7.32
C LYS A 44 -2.02 0.87 -6.86
N VAL A 45 -2.23 0.24 -5.71
CA VAL A 45 -3.56 -0.10 -5.18
C VAL A 45 -4.08 0.94 -4.19
N GLY A 46 -3.18 1.62 -3.48
CA GLY A 46 -3.51 2.50 -2.36
C GLY A 46 -3.53 1.78 -1.02
N HIS A 47 -4.27 2.32 -0.05
CA HIS A 47 -4.30 1.85 1.34
C HIS A 47 -5.44 0.86 1.65
N ASP A 48 -6.07 0.29 0.62
CA ASP A 48 -7.17 -0.67 0.76
C ASP A 48 -6.63 -2.07 1.09
N ARG A 49 -6.70 -2.47 2.37
CA ARG A 49 -6.15 -3.76 2.84
C ARG A 49 -6.69 -4.98 2.08
N SER A 50 -7.98 -5.01 1.74
CA SER A 50 -8.57 -6.11 0.97
C SER A 50 -7.97 -6.21 -0.43
N LYS A 51 -7.88 -5.08 -1.15
CA LYS A 51 -7.29 -5.03 -2.49
C LYS A 51 -5.80 -5.35 -2.48
N LEU A 52 -5.07 -4.91 -1.45
CA LEU A 52 -3.66 -5.25 -1.26
C LEU A 52 -3.48 -6.76 -1.09
N ASN A 53 -4.31 -7.40 -0.26
CA ASN A 53 -4.26 -8.84 -0.03
C ASN A 53 -4.51 -9.62 -1.33
N GLU A 54 -5.53 -9.23 -2.11
CA GLU A 54 -5.79 -9.84 -3.42
C GLU A 54 -4.64 -9.65 -4.41
N ALA A 55 -4.07 -8.44 -4.49
CA ALA A 55 -2.97 -8.14 -5.39
C ALA A 55 -1.72 -8.96 -5.03
N ALA A 56 -1.42 -9.15 -3.75
CA ALA A 56 -0.32 -9.98 -3.32
C ALA A 56 -0.55 -11.48 -3.57
N ILE A 57 -1.79 -11.97 -3.39
CA ILE A 57 -2.12 -13.36 -3.73
C ILE A 57 -1.92 -13.61 -5.23
N ARG A 58 -2.40 -12.70 -6.10
CA ARG A 58 -2.21 -12.78 -7.56
C ARG A 58 -0.75 -12.74 -8.00
N LEU A 59 0.14 -12.12 -7.23
CA LEU A 59 1.58 -12.06 -7.54
C LEU A 59 2.35 -13.32 -7.11
N LYS A 60 1.80 -14.09 -6.16
CA LYS A 60 2.41 -15.32 -5.65
C LYS A 60 1.88 -16.57 -6.36
N GLY A 61 0.69 -16.49 -6.95
CA GLY A 61 0.08 -17.54 -7.76
C GLY A 61 0.69 -17.65 -9.15
#